data_AF-A0A6B3MYY5-F1
#
_entry.id   AF-A0A6B3MYY5-F1
#
_cell.length_a   1.000
_cell.length_b   1.000
_cell.length_c   1.000
_cell.angle_alpha   90.00
_cell.angle_beta   90.00
_cell.angle_gamma   90.00
#
_symmetry.space_group_name_H-M   'P 1'
#
loop_
_entity.id
_entity.type
_entity.pdbx_description
1 polymer ?
#
loop_
_entity_poly.entity_id
_entity_poly.type
_entity_poly.pdbx_seq_one_letter_code
_entity_poly.pdbx_strand_id
1 'polypeptide(L)'
;TYPLNADEQHTHQFPFIKKVYPLLKKGGILSYCNLTSTGVLKNRYDSWEALFNETQVPYLIEAGVPENDIKGIIIFKVSPPTDCLYFQHNTAMIPIVVKE
;
A
#
# COMPACT_ATOMS: atom_id res chain seq x y z
N THR A 1 4.11 4.04 -15.67
CA THR A 1 3.31 5.11 -16.30
C THR A 1 2.33 5.63 -15.28
N TYR A 2 1.89 6.89 -15.38
CA TYR A 2 0.85 7.42 -14.50
C TYR A 2 -0.50 6.77 -14.86
N PRO A 3 -1.36 6.47 -13.86
CA PRO A 3 -2.67 5.84 -14.09
C PRO A 3 -3.60 6.78 -14.88
N LEU A 4 -4.36 6.22 -15.82
CA LEU A 4 -5.29 6.98 -16.67
C LEU A 4 -6.75 6.88 -16.21
N ASN A 5 -7.04 5.98 -15.27
CA ASN A 5 -8.37 5.80 -14.67
C ASN A 5 -8.26 5.38 -13.19
N ALA A 6 -9.40 5.36 -12.48
CA ALA A 6 -9.47 5.07 -11.05
C ALA A 6 -9.01 3.64 -10.72
N ASP A 7 -9.35 2.65 -11.55
CA ASP A 7 -8.99 1.25 -11.30
C ASP A 7 -7.47 1.02 -11.40
N GLU A 8 -6.83 1.62 -12.40
CA GLU A 8 -5.37 1.67 -12.53
C GLU A 8 -4.73 2.44 -11.38
N GLN A 9 -5.37 3.51 -10.92
CA GLN A 9 -4.84 4.33 -9.85
C GLN A 9 -4.68 3.55 -8.54
N HIS A 10 -5.57 2.60 -8.25
CA HIS A 10 -5.49 1.81 -7.01
C HIS A 10 -4.39 0.73 -7.03
N THR A 11 -3.91 0.35 -8.22
CA THR A 11 -3.08 -0.85 -8.41
C THR A 11 -1.75 -0.62 -9.13
N HIS A 12 -1.50 0.57 -9.68
CA HIS A 12 -0.31 0.88 -10.51
C HIS A 12 1.06 0.65 -9.83
N GLN A 13 1.12 0.59 -8.50
CA GLN A 13 2.33 0.28 -7.75
C GLN A 13 2.75 -1.20 -7.88
N PHE A 14 1.82 -2.14 -8.07
CA PHE A 14 2.11 -3.57 -8.02
C PHE A 14 2.98 -4.08 -9.18
N PRO A 15 2.82 -3.59 -10.43
CA PRO A 15 3.77 -3.89 -11.50
C PRO A 15 5.22 -3.48 -11.20
N PHE A 16 5.42 -2.40 -10.43
CA PHE A 16 6.75 -2.02 -9.96
C PHE A 16 7.25 -2.96 -8.87
N ILE A 17 6.41 -3.24 -7.86
CA ILE A 17 6.70 -4.19 -6.76
C ILE A 17 7.14 -5.55 -7.32
N LYS A 18 6.43 -6.08 -8.32
CA LYS A 18 6.76 -7.34 -9.01
C LYS A 18 8.18 -7.37 -9.58
N LYS A 19 8.70 -6.22 -10.03
CA LYS A 19 10.06 -6.11 -10.59
C LYS A 19 11.12 -5.95 -9.51
N VAL A 20 10.81 -5.26 -8.41
CA VAL A 20 11.80 -4.93 -7.37
C VAL A 20 11.91 -5.97 -6.26
N TYR A 21 10.83 -6.68 -5.95
CA TYR A 21 10.83 -7.68 -4.88
C TYR A 21 11.90 -8.79 -5.09
N PRO A 22 12.08 -9.36 -6.31
CA PRO A 22 13.16 -10.31 -6.56
C PRO A 22 14.57 -9.73 -6.37
N LEU A 23 14.75 -8.40 -6.48
CA LEU A 23 16.03 -7.72 -6.33
C LEU A 23 16.43 -7.46 -4.88
N LEU A 24 15.49 -7.53 -3.94
CA LEU A 24 15.80 -7.40 -2.52
C LEU A 24 16.76 -8.52 -2.10
N LYS A 25 17.71 -8.19 -1.23
CA LYS A 25 18.50 -9.20 -0.52
C LYS A 25 17.64 -9.85 0.55
N LYS A 26 18.04 -11.03 1.04
CA LYS A 26 17.49 -11.60 2.27
C LYS A 26 17.64 -10.60 3.42
N GLY A 27 16.57 -10.42 4.20
CA GLY A 27 16.41 -9.38 5.22
C GLY A 27 16.07 -7.99 4.66
N GLY A 28 15.98 -7.82 3.34
CA GLY A 28 15.65 -6.55 2.71
C GLY A 28 14.19 -6.16 2.95
N ILE A 29 13.97 -4.88 3.26
CA ILE A 29 12.65 -4.33 3.55
C ILE A 29 12.13 -3.55 2.34
N LEU A 30 10.92 -3.89 1.91
CA LEU A 30 10.14 -3.10 0.97
C LEU A 30 8.97 -2.45 1.71
N SER A 31 8.89 -1.13 1.60
CA SER A 31 7.74 -0.33 2.02
C SER A 31 7.35 0.61 0.89
N TYR A 32 6.08 0.94 0.79
CA TYR A 32 5.54 1.78 -0.28
C TYR A 32 4.30 2.52 0.20
N CYS A 33 3.81 3.46 -0.61
CA CYS A 33 2.52 4.07 -0.40
C CYS A 33 1.84 4.40 -1.73
N ASN A 34 0.52 4.60 -1.67
CA ASN A 34 -0.28 5.18 -2.73
C ASN A 34 -1.39 5.99 -2.07
N LEU A 35 -1.04 7.17 -1.55
CA LEU A 35 -1.93 7.94 -0.67
C LEU A 35 -3.22 8.40 -1.38
N THR A 36 -3.15 8.70 -2.67
CA THR A 36 -4.33 9.08 -3.45
C THR A 36 -5.32 7.92 -3.60
N SER A 37 -4.83 6.68 -3.64
CA SER A 37 -5.65 5.47 -3.57
C SER A 37 -6.16 5.20 -2.15
N THR A 38 -5.24 5.01 -1.20
CA THR A 38 -5.57 4.52 0.15
C THR A 38 -6.33 5.55 0.96
N GLY A 39 -6.11 6.85 0.74
CA GLY A 39 -6.89 7.93 1.35
C GLY A 39 -8.35 7.90 0.91
N VAL A 40 -8.62 7.64 -0.37
CA VAL A 40 -9.99 7.50 -0.90
C VAL A 40 -10.63 6.20 -0.43
N LEU A 41 -9.91 5.07 -0.53
CA LEU A 41 -10.41 3.76 -0.14
C LEU A 41 -10.72 3.67 1.35
N LYS A 42 -9.96 4.34 2.23
CA LYS A 42 -10.17 4.27 3.69
C LYS A 42 -11.56 4.70 4.13
N ASN A 43 -12.27 5.51 3.34
CA ASN A 43 -13.67 5.86 3.60
C ASN A 43 -14.63 4.65 3.54
N ARG A 44 -14.20 3.52 2.98
CA ARG A 44 -14.97 2.28 2.83
C ARG A 44 -14.62 1.21 3.87
N TYR A 45 -13.66 1.48 4.76
CA TYR A 45 -13.12 0.51 5.71
C TYR A 45 -13.04 1.10 7.10
N ASP A 46 -13.35 0.31 8.13
CA ASP A 46 -13.29 0.78 9.52
C ASP A 46 -11.84 0.97 10.00
N SER A 47 -10.92 0.09 9.58
CA SER A 47 -9.51 0.11 9.98
C SER A 47 -8.54 0.13 8.79
N TRP A 48 -7.29 0.51 9.06
CA TRP A 48 -6.23 0.46 8.05
C TRP A 48 -5.84 -0.98 7.73
N GLU A 49 -5.95 -1.87 8.70
CA GLU A 49 -5.70 -3.31 8.58
C GLU A 49 -6.71 -3.95 7.64
N ALA A 50 -8.01 -3.66 7.80
CA ALA A 50 -9.05 -4.16 6.91
C ALA A 50 -8.81 -3.70 5.47
N LEU A 51 -8.54 -2.40 5.28
CA LEU A 51 -8.17 -1.86 3.97
C LEU A 51 -6.94 -2.56 3.38
N PHE A 52 -5.88 -2.73 4.17
CA PHE A 52 -4.64 -3.36 3.72
C PHE A 52 -4.87 -4.82 3.29
N ASN A 53 -5.54 -5.59 4.14
CA ASN A 53 -5.82 -7.00 3.89
C ASN A 53 -6.70 -7.21 2.65
N GLU A 54 -7.72 -6.37 2.45
CA GLU A 54 -8.65 -6.55 1.34
C GLU A 54 -8.16 -5.94 0.02
N THR A 55 -7.38 -4.87 0.07
CA THR A 55 -7.03 -4.10 -1.15
C THR A 55 -5.56 -4.16 -1.53
N GLN A 56 -4.66 -4.63 -0.65
CA GLN A 56 -3.21 -4.63 -0.90
C GLN A 56 -2.64 -6.04 -0.91
N VAL A 57 -2.95 -6.86 0.10
CA VAL A 57 -2.40 -8.22 0.25
C VAL A 57 -2.61 -9.09 -1.01
N PRO A 58 -3.81 -9.17 -1.62
CA PRO A 58 -4.01 -10.01 -2.82
C PRO A 58 -3.09 -9.63 -3.98
N TYR A 59 -2.88 -8.33 -4.19
CA TYR A 59 -2.02 -7.84 -5.26
C TYR A 59 -0.53 -7.97 -4.95
N LEU A 60 -0.13 -7.93 -3.68
CA LEU A 60 1.24 -8.26 -3.28
C LEU A 60 1.57 -9.72 -3.58
N ILE A 61 0.63 -10.63 -3.28
CA ILE A 61 0.75 -12.05 -3.60
C ILE A 61 0.80 -12.26 -5.11
N GLU A 62 -0.07 -11.59 -5.88
CA GLU A 62 -0.03 -11.63 -7.35
C GLU A 62 1.27 -11.07 -7.94
N ALA A 63 1.87 -10.07 -7.27
CA ALA A 63 3.18 -9.52 -7.61
C ALA A 63 4.35 -10.47 -7.26
N GLY A 64 4.09 -11.63 -6.64
CA GLY A 64 5.09 -12.64 -6.31
C GLY A 64 5.74 -12.47 -4.94
N VAL A 65 5.13 -11.68 -4.04
CA VAL A 65 5.54 -11.59 -2.64
C VAL A 65 4.92 -12.78 -1.87
N PRO A 66 5.73 -13.65 -1.24
CA PRO A 66 5.21 -14.70 -0.35
C PRO A 66 4.42 -14.10 0.79
N GLU A 67 3.31 -14.73 1.18
CA GLU A 67 2.46 -14.24 2.27
C GLU A 67 3.23 -14.09 3.59
N ASN A 68 4.15 -15.01 3.90
CA ASN A 68 5.01 -14.96 5.08
C ASN A 68 5.94 -13.74 5.10
N ASP A 69 6.21 -13.12 3.95
CA ASP A 69 7.11 -11.98 3.82
C ASP A 69 6.34 -10.66 4.02
N ILE A 70 5.00 -10.70 4.02
CA ILE A 70 4.11 -9.57 4.31
C ILE A 70 3.91 -9.47 5.83
N LYS A 71 4.59 -8.54 6.49
CA LYS A 71 4.59 -8.40 7.96
C LYS A 71 3.48 -7.50 8.50
N GLY A 72 2.63 -6.95 7.62
CA GLY A 72 1.53 -6.07 7.97
C GLY A 72 1.83 -4.59 7.69
N ILE A 73 1.29 -3.70 8.53
CA ILE A 73 1.37 -2.25 8.35
C ILE A 73 1.86 -1.55 9.62
N ILE A 74 2.51 -0.40 9.43
CA ILE A 74 2.73 0.58 10.50
C ILE A 74 1.73 1.71 10.31
N ILE A 75 1.00 2.04 11.38
CA ILE A 75 0.06 3.17 11.41
C ILE A 75 0.70 4.32 12.18
N PHE A 76 0.67 5.52 11.60
CA PHE A 76 1.24 6.73 12.21
C PHE A 76 0.32 7.92 12.02
N LYS A 77 0.46 8.93 12.89
CA LYS A 77 -0.35 10.16 12.84
C LYS A 77 0.10 11.06 11.70
N VAL A 78 -0.87 11.67 11.03
CA VAL A 78 -0.66 12.70 10.01
C VAL A 78 -1.67 13.83 10.21
N SER A 79 -1.37 15.01 9.67
CA SER A 79 -2.27 16.16 9.73
C SER A 79 -2.32 16.81 8.35
N PRO A 80 -3.12 16.24 7.43
CA PRO A 80 -3.28 16.82 6.10
C PRO A 80 -3.92 18.22 6.21
N PRO A 81 -3.58 19.14 5.29
CA PRO A 81 -4.31 20.40 5.13
C PRO A 81 -5.81 20.16 4.96
N THR A 82 -6.63 21.09 5.44
CA THR A 82 -8.10 20.97 5.37
C THR A 82 -8.64 20.96 3.94
N ASP A 83 -7.88 21.48 2.99
CA ASP A 83 -8.19 21.53 1.56
C ASP A 83 -7.58 20.37 0.76
N CYS A 84 -6.98 19.37 1.42
CA CYS A 84 -6.46 18.18 0.75
C CYS A 84 -7.59 17.34 0.14
N LEU A 85 -7.58 17.20 -1.19
CA LEU A 85 -8.66 16.54 -1.94
C LEU A 85 -8.60 15.00 -1.92
N TYR A 86 -7.44 14.42 -1.62
CA TYR A 86 -7.22 12.98 -1.74
C TYR A 86 -6.91 12.27 -0.42
N PHE A 87 -6.69 13.03 0.67
CA PHE A 87 -6.34 12.46 1.96
C PHE A 87 -6.76 13.37 3.11
N GLN A 88 -7.77 12.96 3.88
CA GLN A 88 -8.32 13.73 5.00
C GLN A 88 -8.32 12.97 6.34
N HIS A 89 -7.58 11.85 6.40
CA HIS A 89 -7.47 11.03 7.61
C HIS A 89 -6.38 11.58 8.55
N ASN A 90 -6.57 11.40 9.85
CA ASN A 90 -5.60 11.80 10.89
C ASN A 90 -4.49 10.76 11.13
N THR A 91 -4.55 9.65 10.42
CA THR A 91 -3.58 8.55 10.44
C THR A 91 -3.32 8.10 9.02
N ALA A 92 -2.17 7.50 8.78
CA ALA A 92 -1.80 6.85 7.53
C ALA A 92 -1.16 5.50 7.83
N MET A 93 -1.15 4.62 6.83
CA MET A 93 -0.48 3.32 6.93
C MET A 93 0.61 3.18 5.88
N ILE A 94 1.68 2.46 6.24
CA ILE A 94 2.70 1.98 5.33
C ILE A 94 2.87 0.46 5.49
N PRO A 95 2.87 -0.33 4.40
CA PRO A 95 3.15 -1.75 4.46
C PRO A 95 4.60 -2.05 4.79
N ILE A 96 4.84 -3.17 5.48
CA ILE A 96 6.16 -3.72 5.74
C ILE A 96 6.24 -5.11 5.11
N VAL A 97 7.09 -5.24 4.09
CA VAL A 97 7.45 -6.52 3.48
C VAL A 97 8.91 -6.79 3.77
N VAL A 98 9.23 -7.97 4.30
CA VAL A 98 10.61 -8.39 4.61
C VAL A 98 10.89 -9.66 3.83
N LYS A 99 11.88 -9.61 2.94
CA LYS A 99 12.27 -10.77 2.14
C LYS A 99 13.06 -11.76 3.00
N GLU A 100 12.56 -12.96 3.18
CA GLU A 100 13.24 -14.02 3.94
C GLU A 100 14.35 -14.74 3.15
#